data_AF-A0A528AXT3-F1
#
_entry.id   AF-A0A528AXT3-F1
#
_cell.length_a   1.000
_cell.length_b   1.000
_cell.length_c   1.000
_cell.angle_alpha   90.00
_cell.angle_beta   90.00
_cell.angle_gamma   90.00
#
_symmetry.space_group_name_H-M   'P 1'
#
loop_
_entity.id
_entity.type
_entity.pdbx_description
1 polymer ?
#
loop_
_entity_poly.entity_id
_entity_poly.type
_entity_poly.pdbx_seq_one_letter_code
_entity_poly.pdbx_strand_id
1 'polypeptide(L)'
;IVVTFAINAVKAIPVDPWLILPLIAAFFVIRLFNPALSVLAVLIGGGAAAFLTGRVGGLPTPELSTLTLIAPQFTVTAIVGLALPLYLVTMASQNLSGLAVLRAAGYHPEPGPLIGVTGLLSLMSAPFGASTTNLAAISAAICTGPDVHPDPGERWKTGPFYALAYLVFAIFGASLVAIFAVLPQSLIVLVAGLALMAPLANALSIALKEDGERMAATVTFAVTASGLTLFGVGAAFWGLIAGLVVLFLETLKKR
;
A
#
# COMPACT_ATOMS: atom_id res chain seq x y z
N ILE A 1 -3.27 -8.00 -4.77
CA ILE A 1 -3.55 -8.20 -3.32
C ILE A 1 -2.22 -8.37 -2.64
N VAL A 2 -2.02 -7.80 -1.45
CA VAL A 2 -0.70 -7.82 -0.76
C VAL A 2 -0.13 -9.24 -0.63
N VAL A 3 -0.98 -10.23 -0.30
CA VAL A 3 -0.56 -11.64 -0.18
C VAL A 3 0.08 -12.21 -1.45
N THR A 4 -0.35 -11.79 -2.64
CA THR A 4 0.20 -12.32 -3.90
C THR A 4 1.66 -11.88 -4.10
N PHE A 5 2.05 -10.69 -3.61
CA PHE A 5 3.44 -10.26 -3.63
C PHE A 5 4.31 -11.11 -2.70
N ALA A 6 3.82 -11.42 -1.48
CA ALA A 6 4.52 -12.31 -0.56
C ALA A 6 4.70 -13.71 -1.14
N ILE A 7 3.64 -14.29 -1.72
CA ILE A 7 3.70 -15.60 -2.39
C ILE A 7 4.70 -15.55 -3.56
N ASN A 8 4.66 -14.50 -4.38
CA ASN A 8 5.55 -14.37 -5.54
C ASN A 8 7.02 -14.19 -5.13
N ALA A 9 7.31 -13.52 -4.02
CA ALA A 9 8.67 -13.45 -3.48
C ALA A 9 9.21 -14.83 -3.08
N VAL A 10 8.39 -15.68 -2.46
CA VAL A 10 8.78 -17.07 -2.15
C VAL A 10 8.93 -17.90 -3.44
N LYS A 11 8.03 -17.73 -4.41
CA LYS A 11 8.11 -18.40 -5.72
C LYS A 11 9.32 -17.97 -6.54
N ALA A 12 9.94 -16.84 -6.23
CA ALA A 12 11.16 -16.40 -6.90
C ALA A 12 12.36 -17.27 -6.51
N ILE A 13 12.38 -17.89 -5.32
CA ILE A 13 13.52 -18.69 -4.80
C ILE A 13 14.09 -19.69 -5.83
N PRO A 14 13.29 -20.58 -6.47
CA PRO A 14 13.83 -21.54 -7.45
C PRO A 14 14.34 -20.88 -8.74
N VAL A 15 13.99 -19.62 -9.04
CA VAL A 15 14.42 -18.91 -10.25
C VAL A 15 15.87 -18.44 -10.14
N ASP A 16 16.26 -17.88 -8.99
CA ASP A 16 17.64 -17.45 -8.73
C ASP A 16 17.99 -17.62 -7.24
N PRO A 17 18.24 -18.86 -6.78
CA PRO A 17 18.42 -19.15 -5.36
C PRO A 17 19.66 -18.45 -4.79
N TRP A 18 20.69 -18.28 -5.60
CA TRP A 18 21.96 -17.66 -5.20
C TRP A 18 21.84 -16.16 -4.95
N LEU A 19 20.95 -15.48 -5.66
CA LEU A 19 20.66 -14.07 -5.38
C LEU A 19 19.63 -13.92 -4.25
N ILE A 20 18.58 -14.75 -4.27
CA ILE A 20 17.38 -14.53 -3.44
C ILE A 20 17.56 -14.99 -2.00
N LEU A 21 18.11 -16.18 -1.76
CA LEU A 21 18.22 -16.73 -0.41
C LEU A 21 19.10 -15.86 0.51
N PRO A 22 20.28 -15.35 0.06
CA PRO A 22 21.07 -14.43 0.88
C PRO A 22 20.33 -13.13 1.20
N LEU A 23 19.55 -12.60 0.24
CA LEU A 23 18.77 -11.38 0.44
C LEU A 23 17.61 -11.59 1.43
N ILE A 24 16.93 -12.73 1.38
CA ILE A 24 15.92 -13.11 2.38
C ILE A 24 16.54 -13.22 3.76
N ALA A 25 17.70 -13.89 3.88
CA ALA A 25 18.41 -14.00 5.15
C ALA A 25 18.82 -12.62 5.67
N ALA A 26 19.43 -11.78 4.83
CA ALA A 26 19.82 -10.42 5.18
C ALA A 26 18.61 -9.59 5.64
N PHE A 27 17.47 -9.69 4.95
CA PHE A 27 16.23 -9.03 5.35
C PHE A 27 15.84 -9.40 6.77
N PHE A 28 15.74 -10.70 7.09
CA PHE A 28 15.28 -11.14 8.40
C PHE A 28 16.29 -10.83 9.50
N VAL A 29 17.60 -10.94 9.24
CA VAL A 29 18.64 -10.57 10.19
C VAL A 29 18.61 -9.08 10.50
N ILE A 30 18.60 -8.21 9.48
CA ILE A 30 18.60 -6.76 9.67
C ILE A 30 17.30 -6.30 10.33
N ARG A 31 16.18 -6.95 10.00
CA ARG A 31 14.87 -6.66 10.60
C ARG A 31 14.85 -6.86 12.12
N LEU A 32 15.72 -7.71 12.69
CA LEU A 32 15.84 -7.87 14.14
C LEU A 32 16.30 -6.58 14.84
N PHE A 33 17.05 -5.74 14.12
CA PHE A 33 17.60 -4.49 14.65
C PHE A 33 16.81 -3.27 14.17
N ASN A 34 16.48 -3.23 12.87
CA ASN A 34 15.74 -2.12 12.29
C ASN A 34 14.87 -2.58 11.09
N PRO A 35 13.55 -2.74 11.29
CA PRO A 35 12.62 -3.14 10.24
C PRO A 35 12.55 -2.18 9.04
N ALA A 36 12.79 -0.88 9.24
CA ALA A 36 12.73 0.09 8.14
C ALA A 36 13.96 -0.05 7.22
N LEU A 37 15.13 -0.34 7.80
CA LEU A 37 16.37 -0.52 7.05
C LEU A 37 16.44 -1.86 6.34
N SER A 38 15.68 -2.88 6.76
CA SER A 38 15.78 -4.21 6.15
C SER A 38 15.34 -4.22 4.68
N VAL A 39 14.31 -3.47 4.31
CA VAL A 39 13.87 -3.33 2.92
C VAL A 39 14.92 -2.61 2.07
N LEU A 40 15.48 -1.51 2.61
CA LEU A 40 16.53 -0.75 1.94
C LEU A 40 17.80 -1.59 1.74
N ALA A 41 18.16 -2.41 2.72
CA ALA A 41 19.30 -3.31 2.62
C ALA A 41 19.11 -4.37 1.53
N VAL A 42 17.89 -4.92 1.36
CA VAL A 42 17.60 -5.84 0.26
C VAL A 42 17.67 -5.13 -1.09
N LEU A 43 17.11 -3.91 -1.19
CA LEU A 43 17.12 -3.15 -2.44
C LEU A 43 18.55 -2.77 -2.85
N ILE A 44 19.31 -2.16 -1.94
CA ILE A 44 20.67 -1.70 -2.19
C ILE A 44 21.62 -2.89 -2.35
N GLY A 45 21.56 -3.86 -1.44
CA GLY A 45 22.40 -5.06 -1.47
C GLY A 45 22.10 -5.94 -2.68
N GLY A 46 20.82 -6.10 -3.01
CA GLY A 46 20.39 -6.84 -4.21
C GLY A 46 20.77 -6.12 -5.50
N GLY A 47 20.62 -4.80 -5.55
CA GLY A 47 21.09 -3.98 -6.67
C GLY A 47 22.59 -4.07 -6.87
N ALA A 48 23.38 -3.94 -5.79
CA ALA A 48 24.82 -4.10 -5.83
C ALA A 48 25.24 -5.51 -6.26
N ALA A 49 24.61 -6.55 -5.72
CA ALA A 49 24.87 -7.93 -6.11
C ALA A 49 24.54 -8.16 -7.60
N ALA A 50 23.40 -7.67 -8.08
CA ALA A 50 23.03 -7.75 -9.49
C ALA A 50 24.05 -7.02 -10.38
N PHE A 51 24.49 -5.83 -9.98
CA PHE A 51 25.49 -5.05 -10.72
C PHE A 51 26.84 -5.77 -10.79
N LEU A 52 27.36 -6.22 -9.65
CA LEU A 52 28.65 -6.93 -9.57
C LEU A 52 28.66 -8.27 -10.30
N THR A 53 27.48 -8.89 -10.46
CA THR A 53 27.33 -10.16 -11.20
C THR A 53 26.98 -9.95 -12.68
N GLY A 54 27.01 -8.71 -13.18
CA GLY A 54 26.72 -8.40 -14.57
C GLY A 54 25.27 -8.65 -14.99
N ARG A 55 24.34 -8.69 -14.03
CA ARG A 55 22.90 -8.95 -14.25
C ARG A 55 22.07 -7.68 -14.45
N VAL A 56 22.71 -6.51 -14.44
CA VAL A 56 22.06 -5.22 -14.69
C VAL A 56 22.36 -4.80 -16.12
N GLY A 57 21.34 -4.36 -16.85
CA GLY A 57 21.50 -3.78 -18.18
C GLY A 57 22.28 -2.46 -18.16
N GLY A 58 22.32 -1.77 -19.31
CA GLY A 58 22.83 -0.39 -19.36
C GLY A 58 22.02 0.51 -18.44
N LEU A 59 22.69 1.39 -17.68
CA LEU A 59 22.00 2.35 -16.82
C LEU A 59 21.13 3.27 -17.69
N PRO A 60 19.86 3.46 -17.31
CA PRO A 60 18.96 4.34 -18.06
C PRO A 60 19.42 5.80 -17.92
N THR A 61 19.20 6.58 -18.97
CA THR A 61 19.39 8.03 -18.90
C THR A 61 18.31 8.63 -17.99
N PRO A 62 18.66 9.56 -17.08
CA PRO A 62 17.67 10.26 -16.28
C PRO A 62 16.64 10.97 -17.16
N GLU A 63 15.37 10.73 -16.87
CA GLU A 63 14.21 11.34 -17.52
C GLU A 63 13.23 11.89 -16.49
N LEU A 64 12.60 13.02 -16.82
CA LEU A 64 11.57 13.66 -16.01
C LEU A 64 10.21 13.03 -16.32
N SER A 65 9.42 12.75 -15.29
CA SER A 65 8.03 12.33 -15.43
C SER A 65 7.20 13.43 -16.09
N THR A 66 6.30 13.03 -16.99
CA THR A 66 5.33 13.92 -17.63
C THR A 66 3.92 13.66 -17.11
N LEU A 67 3.09 14.70 -17.11
CA LEU A 67 1.66 14.56 -16.84
C LEU A 67 0.94 14.27 -18.15
N THR A 68 0.31 13.09 -18.23
CA THR A 68 -0.53 12.71 -19.36
C THR A 68 -2.00 12.78 -18.95
N LEU A 69 -2.81 13.41 -19.78
CA LEU A 69 -4.24 13.48 -19.56
C LEU A 69 -4.88 12.18 -20.08
N ILE A 70 -5.44 11.41 -19.15
CA ILE A 70 -6.17 10.17 -19.40
C ILE A 70 -7.66 10.49 -19.28
N ALA A 71 -8.37 10.41 -20.41
CA ALA A 71 -9.83 10.61 -20.41
C ALA A 71 -10.52 9.55 -19.54
N PRO A 72 -11.41 9.95 -18.61
CA PRO A 72 -12.09 9.00 -17.75
C PRO A 72 -13.02 8.10 -18.57
N GLN A 73 -12.92 6.79 -18.35
CA GLN A 73 -13.83 5.82 -18.92
C GLN A 73 -14.72 5.25 -17.82
N PHE A 74 -16.02 5.47 -17.94
CA PHE A 74 -16.99 4.99 -16.97
C PHE A 74 -17.57 3.66 -17.44
N THR A 75 -17.42 2.63 -16.62
CA THR A 75 -18.08 1.34 -16.83
C THR A 75 -18.73 0.89 -15.54
N VAL A 76 -19.92 0.28 -15.64
CA VAL A 76 -20.63 -0.27 -14.48
C VAL A 76 -19.75 -1.32 -13.79
N THR A 77 -19.04 -2.12 -14.57
CA THR A 77 -18.11 -3.14 -14.07
C THR A 77 -16.99 -2.56 -13.22
N ALA A 78 -16.34 -1.47 -13.63
CA ALA A 78 -15.29 -0.82 -12.84
C ALA A 78 -15.85 -0.13 -11.60
N ILE A 79 -17.04 0.49 -11.70
CA ILE A 79 -17.71 1.14 -10.58
C ILE A 79 -18.04 0.12 -9.49
N VAL A 80 -18.69 -0.99 -9.86
CA VAL A 80 -19.11 -2.03 -8.91
C VAL A 80 -17.92 -2.87 -8.44
N GLY A 81 -17.03 -3.25 -9.35
CA GLY A 81 -15.93 -4.17 -9.06
C GLY A 81 -14.72 -3.56 -8.37
N LEU A 82 -14.49 -2.25 -8.52
CA LEU A 82 -13.33 -1.56 -7.96
C LEU A 82 -13.73 -0.32 -7.15
N ALA A 83 -14.49 0.61 -7.72
CA ALA A 83 -14.73 1.90 -7.07
C ALA A 83 -15.49 1.77 -5.74
N LEU A 84 -16.58 0.99 -5.71
CA LEU A 84 -17.36 0.76 -4.48
C LEU A 84 -16.55 0.06 -3.38
N PRO A 85 -15.87 -1.09 -3.64
CA PRO A 85 -15.02 -1.72 -2.64
C PRO A 85 -13.90 -0.80 -2.13
N LEU A 86 -13.21 -0.10 -3.02
CA LEU A 86 -12.12 0.80 -2.64
C LEU A 86 -12.62 2.01 -1.83
N TYR A 87 -13.78 2.56 -2.18
CA TYR A 87 -14.41 3.63 -1.41
C TYR A 87 -14.74 3.16 0.02
N LEU A 88 -15.40 2.01 0.17
CA LEU A 88 -15.76 1.48 1.48
C LEU A 88 -14.52 1.19 2.33
N VAL A 89 -13.48 0.57 1.76
CA VAL A 89 -12.21 0.31 2.45
C VAL A 89 -11.53 1.62 2.84
N THR A 90 -11.52 2.63 1.96
CA THR A 90 -10.93 3.93 2.25
C THR A 90 -11.63 4.63 3.41
N MET A 91 -12.96 4.63 3.41
CA MET A 91 -13.75 5.26 4.46
C MET A 91 -13.64 4.52 5.80
N ALA A 92 -13.82 3.20 5.78
CA ALA A 92 -13.85 2.38 6.99
C ALA A 92 -12.46 2.23 7.63
N SER A 93 -11.42 1.97 6.83
CA SER A 93 -10.09 1.65 7.35
C SER A 93 -9.15 2.84 7.40
N GLN A 94 -9.11 3.68 6.36
CA GLN A 94 -8.06 4.71 6.25
C GLN A 94 -8.51 6.03 6.89
N ASN A 95 -9.65 6.57 6.48
CA ASN A 95 -10.15 7.84 7.00
C ASN A 95 -10.49 7.77 8.50
N LEU A 96 -11.12 6.69 8.95
CA LEU A 96 -11.42 6.48 10.37
C LEU A 96 -10.13 6.43 11.21
N SER A 97 -9.13 5.65 10.78
CA SER A 97 -7.85 5.54 11.49
C SER A 97 -7.10 6.87 11.50
N GLY A 98 -7.09 7.61 10.39
CA GLY A 98 -6.47 8.93 10.31
C GLY A 98 -7.11 9.93 11.28
N LEU A 99 -8.45 9.95 11.35
CA LEU A 99 -9.18 10.78 12.32
C LEU A 99 -8.93 10.36 13.77
N ALA A 100 -8.84 9.06 14.04
CA ALA A 100 -8.53 8.54 15.37
C ALA A 100 -7.14 8.98 15.83
N VAL A 101 -6.13 8.96 14.94
CA VAL A 101 -4.79 9.48 15.22
C VAL A 101 -4.81 10.98 15.52
N LEU A 102 -5.50 11.78 14.71
CA LEU A 102 -5.61 13.22 14.95
C LEU A 102 -6.26 13.53 16.30
N ARG A 103 -7.35 12.81 16.65
CA ARG A 103 -8.02 12.94 17.96
C ARG A 103 -7.12 12.52 19.12
N ALA A 104 -6.38 11.44 18.96
CA ALA A 104 -5.41 10.98 19.98
C ALA A 104 -4.29 12.00 20.18
N ALA A 105 -3.92 12.74 19.14
CA ALA A 105 -2.95 13.84 19.21
C ALA A 105 -3.54 15.18 19.70
N GLY A 106 -4.82 15.21 20.09
CA GLY A 106 -5.50 16.41 20.60
C GLY A 106 -6.12 17.32 19.54
N TYR A 107 -6.13 16.92 18.27
CA TYR A 107 -6.79 17.65 17.18
C TYR A 107 -8.20 17.09 16.94
N HIS A 108 -9.20 17.97 16.94
CA HIS A 108 -10.61 17.59 16.75
C HIS A 108 -11.19 18.19 15.45
N PRO A 109 -10.65 17.84 14.26
CA PRO A 109 -11.19 18.34 13.01
C PRO A 109 -12.57 17.72 12.71
N GLU A 110 -13.41 18.49 12.03
CA GLU A 110 -14.67 18.00 11.49
C GLU A 110 -14.40 17.00 10.34
N PRO A 111 -14.93 15.76 10.39
CA PRO A 111 -14.64 14.76 9.36
C PRO A 111 -15.08 15.15 7.94
N GLY A 112 -16.23 15.82 7.81
CA GLY A 112 -16.84 16.16 6.52
C GLY A 112 -15.92 16.99 5.62
N PRO A 113 -15.42 18.14 6.08
CA PRO A 113 -14.45 18.97 5.33
C PRO A 113 -13.17 18.21 4.95
N LEU A 114 -12.59 17.42 5.86
CA LEU A 114 -11.36 16.66 5.58
C LEU A 114 -11.58 15.65 4.44
N ILE A 115 -12.66 14.88 4.53
CA ILE A 115 -13.02 13.89 3.52
C ILE A 115 -13.34 14.60 2.19
N GLY A 116 -14.06 15.72 2.23
CA GLY A 116 -14.37 16.54 1.06
C GLY A 116 -13.12 17.03 0.32
N VAL A 117 -12.11 17.54 1.05
CA VAL A 117 -10.83 17.98 0.46
C VAL A 117 -10.08 16.80 -0.17
N THR A 118 -9.97 15.66 0.52
CA THR A 118 -9.29 14.48 -0.05
C THR A 118 -10.01 13.92 -1.28
N GLY A 119 -11.35 13.98 -1.30
CA GLY A 119 -12.16 13.62 -2.46
C GLY A 119 -11.98 14.57 -3.64
N LEU A 120 -11.94 15.88 -3.39
CA LEU A 120 -11.67 16.88 -4.43
C LEU A 120 -10.28 16.68 -5.03
N LEU A 121 -9.26 16.49 -4.20
CA LEU A 121 -7.90 16.20 -4.68
C LEU A 121 -7.86 14.91 -5.51
N SER A 122 -8.55 13.86 -5.07
CA SER A 122 -8.68 12.61 -5.85
C SER A 122 -9.33 12.85 -7.22
N LEU A 123 -10.39 13.65 -7.27
CA LEU A 123 -11.08 13.98 -8.52
C LEU A 123 -10.17 14.80 -9.47
N MET A 124 -9.42 15.76 -8.93
CA MET A 124 -8.48 16.57 -9.71
C MET A 124 -7.29 15.76 -10.22
N SER A 125 -6.81 14.78 -9.45
CA SER A 125 -5.68 13.95 -9.82
C SER A 125 -6.05 12.73 -10.69
N ALA A 126 -7.32 12.30 -10.69
CA ALA A 126 -7.78 11.12 -11.43
C ALA A 126 -7.49 11.17 -12.94
N PRO A 127 -7.66 12.30 -13.67
CA PRO A 127 -7.31 12.39 -15.08
C PRO A 127 -5.81 12.21 -15.36
N PHE A 128 -4.95 12.27 -14.34
CA PHE A 128 -3.51 12.03 -14.48
C PHE A 128 -3.11 10.61 -14.05
N GLY A 129 -4.08 9.70 -13.92
CA GLY A 129 -3.85 8.31 -13.53
C GLY A 129 -3.54 8.12 -12.05
N ALA A 130 -3.77 9.14 -11.21
CA ALA A 130 -3.54 9.02 -9.77
C ALA A 130 -4.55 8.09 -9.09
N SER A 131 -4.09 7.41 -8.04
CA SER A 131 -4.95 6.64 -7.14
C SER A 131 -5.72 7.56 -6.17
N THR A 132 -6.60 6.98 -5.35
CA THR A 132 -7.39 7.74 -4.37
C THR A 132 -6.50 8.41 -3.32
N THR A 133 -6.86 9.64 -2.94
CA THR A 133 -6.25 10.41 -1.85
C THR A 133 -7.13 10.26 -0.60
N ASN A 134 -6.51 10.05 0.57
CA ASN A 134 -7.19 9.86 1.84
C ASN A 134 -6.27 10.21 3.02
N LEU A 135 -6.76 10.05 4.25
CA LEU A 135 -5.95 10.30 5.45
C LEU A 135 -4.96 9.16 5.71
N ALA A 136 -3.68 9.50 5.82
CA ALA A 136 -2.62 8.55 6.15
C ALA A 136 -2.33 8.54 7.66
N ALA A 137 -2.85 7.54 8.37
CA ALA A 137 -2.73 7.44 9.83
C ALA A 137 -1.27 7.41 10.34
N ILE A 138 -0.37 6.70 9.65
CA ILE A 138 1.05 6.58 10.06
C ILE A 138 1.75 7.94 9.91
N SER A 139 1.65 8.56 8.73
CA SER A 139 2.24 9.87 8.49
C SER A 139 1.64 10.93 9.43
N ALA A 140 0.33 10.87 9.69
CA ALA A 140 -0.31 11.75 10.66
C ALA A 140 0.28 11.58 12.07
N ALA A 141 0.54 10.36 12.53
CA ALA A 141 1.11 10.11 13.85
C ALA A 141 2.53 10.70 13.97
N ILE A 142 3.34 10.60 12.90
CA ILE A 142 4.68 11.20 12.85
C ILE A 142 4.58 12.73 12.83
N CYS A 143 3.75 13.28 11.93
CA CYS A 143 3.63 14.74 11.73
C CYS A 143 2.95 15.45 12.92
N THR A 144 2.23 14.73 13.77
CA THR A 144 1.59 15.29 14.98
C THR A 144 2.41 15.05 16.25
N GLY A 145 3.58 14.38 16.16
CA GLY A 145 4.45 14.11 17.30
C GLY A 145 5.13 15.37 17.88
N PRO A 146 5.61 15.31 19.14
CA PRO A 146 6.27 16.44 19.78
C PRO A 146 7.62 16.82 19.13
N ASP A 147 8.27 15.86 18.45
CA ASP A 147 9.56 16.07 17.76
C ASP A 147 9.45 16.99 16.54
N VAL A 148 8.24 17.22 16.04
CA VAL A 148 7.98 18.05 14.85
C VAL A 148 8.10 19.53 15.16
N HIS A 149 7.41 19.97 16.20
CA HIS A 149 7.39 21.35 16.64
C HIS A 149 6.90 21.43 18.11
N PRO A 150 7.50 22.29 18.95
CA PRO A 150 7.06 22.48 20.34
C PRO A 150 5.60 22.94 20.44
N ASP A 151 5.19 23.88 19.58
CA ASP A 151 3.80 24.33 19.46
C ASP A 151 2.98 23.36 18.59
N PRO A 152 1.93 22.70 19.13
CA PRO A 152 1.02 21.86 18.36
C PRO A 152 0.31 22.59 17.23
N GLY A 153 0.06 23.90 17.37
CA GLY A 153 -0.59 24.72 16.34
C GLY A 153 0.24 24.87 15.06
N GLU A 154 1.54 24.60 15.13
CA GLU A 154 2.50 24.85 14.05
C GLU A 154 3.02 23.56 13.40
N ARG A 155 2.57 22.38 13.87
CA ARG A 155 3.02 21.08 13.36
C ARG A 155 2.66 20.83 11.89
N TRP A 156 1.65 21.53 11.36
CA TRP A 156 1.25 21.50 9.94
C TRP A 156 2.37 21.92 8.98
N LYS A 157 3.38 22.66 9.47
CA LYS A 157 4.55 23.07 8.67
C LYS A 157 5.35 21.91 8.11
N THR A 158 5.20 20.70 8.65
CA THR A 158 5.77 19.48 8.04
C THR A 158 5.18 19.15 6.68
N GLY A 159 3.91 19.53 6.44
CA GLY A 159 3.19 19.28 5.21
C GLY A 159 3.91 19.81 3.97
N PRO A 160 4.30 21.10 3.91
CA PRO A 160 5.08 21.66 2.80
C PRO A 160 6.40 20.93 2.52
N PHE A 161 7.17 20.55 3.53
CA PHE A 161 8.43 19.81 3.33
C PHE A 161 8.17 18.40 2.80
N TYR A 162 7.15 17.73 3.33
CA TYR A 162 6.72 16.43 2.85
C TYR A 162 6.26 16.52 1.38
N ALA A 163 5.43 17.50 1.05
CA ALA A 163 4.98 17.75 -0.32
C ALA A 163 6.15 18.03 -1.28
N LEU A 164 7.13 18.85 -0.87
CA LEU A 164 8.32 19.13 -1.66
C LEU A 164 9.15 17.86 -1.91
N ALA A 165 9.39 17.04 -0.88
CA ALA A 165 10.12 15.79 -1.02
C ALA A 165 9.41 14.83 -1.99
N TYR A 166 8.10 14.67 -1.85
CA TYR A 166 7.30 13.84 -2.77
C TYR A 166 7.22 14.42 -4.18
N LEU A 167 7.25 15.74 -4.34
CA LEU A 167 7.31 16.39 -5.65
C LEU A 167 8.63 16.06 -6.37
N VAL A 168 9.76 16.08 -5.65
CA VAL A 168 11.05 15.63 -6.22
C VAL A 168 10.97 14.18 -6.68
N PHE A 169 10.43 13.27 -5.85
CA PHE A 169 10.22 11.88 -6.27
C PHE A 169 9.27 11.75 -7.46
N ALA A 170 8.21 12.55 -7.52
CA ALA A 170 7.27 12.54 -8.65
C ALA A 170 7.93 12.99 -9.94
N ILE A 171 8.73 14.06 -9.90
CA ILE A 171 9.49 14.58 -11.05
C ILE A 171 10.46 13.52 -11.60
N PHE A 172 11.12 12.74 -10.75
CA PHE A 172 12.04 11.67 -11.18
C PHE A 172 11.40 10.28 -11.23
N GLY A 173 10.07 10.18 -11.15
CA GLY A 173 9.34 8.91 -11.14
C GLY A 173 9.66 8.01 -12.33
N ALA A 174 9.72 8.56 -13.55
CA ALA A 174 10.12 7.85 -14.76
C ALA A 174 11.53 7.25 -14.66
N SER A 175 12.50 8.05 -14.19
CA SER A 175 13.87 7.59 -13.91
C SER A 175 13.89 6.45 -12.89
N LEU A 176 13.09 6.56 -11.82
CA LEU A 176 13.00 5.56 -10.78
C LEU A 176 12.47 4.22 -11.33
N VAL A 177 11.41 4.26 -12.13
CA VAL A 177 10.86 3.08 -12.83
C VAL A 177 11.89 2.48 -13.79
N ALA A 178 12.63 3.30 -14.53
CA ALA A 178 13.66 2.83 -15.45
C ALA A 178 14.81 2.12 -14.72
N ILE A 179 15.21 2.60 -13.54
CA ILE A 179 16.20 1.92 -12.68
C ILE A 179 15.70 0.55 -12.25
N PHE A 180 14.42 0.43 -11.85
CA PHE A 180 13.86 -0.89 -11.53
C PHE A 180 13.80 -1.80 -12.75
N ALA A 181 13.54 -1.27 -13.95
CA ALA A 181 13.42 -2.06 -15.18
C ALA A 181 14.74 -2.72 -15.62
N VAL A 182 15.90 -2.22 -15.19
CA VAL A 182 17.21 -2.83 -15.48
C VAL A 182 17.64 -3.87 -14.45
N LEU A 183 16.92 -4.00 -13.33
CA LEU A 183 17.18 -5.01 -12.32
C LEU A 183 16.58 -6.37 -12.71
N PRO A 184 17.14 -7.49 -12.22
CA PRO A 184 16.54 -8.81 -12.41
C PRO A 184 15.10 -8.84 -11.90
N GLN A 185 14.18 -9.40 -12.69
CA GLN A 185 12.75 -9.49 -12.30
C GLN A 185 12.55 -10.21 -10.96
N SER A 186 13.38 -11.22 -10.67
CA SER A 186 13.39 -11.93 -9.40
C SER A 186 13.68 -11.01 -8.20
N LEU A 187 14.58 -10.05 -8.35
CA LEU A 187 14.91 -9.07 -7.33
C LEU A 187 13.75 -8.08 -7.11
N ILE A 188 13.12 -7.59 -8.17
CA ILE A 188 11.98 -6.67 -8.07
C ILE A 188 10.84 -7.33 -7.31
N VAL A 189 10.49 -8.57 -7.69
CA VAL A 189 9.45 -9.36 -7.03
C VAL A 189 9.79 -9.63 -5.57
N LEU A 190 11.05 -9.96 -5.28
CA LEU A 190 11.54 -10.19 -3.92
C LEU A 190 11.40 -8.94 -3.04
N VAL A 191 11.91 -7.79 -3.49
CA VAL A 191 11.84 -6.52 -2.76
C VAL A 191 10.38 -6.16 -2.49
N ALA A 192 9.52 -6.23 -3.52
CA ALA A 192 8.11 -5.93 -3.38
C ALA A 192 7.41 -6.86 -2.36
N GLY A 193 7.68 -8.17 -2.40
CA GLY A 193 7.10 -9.11 -1.45
C GLY A 193 7.59 -8.90 -0.02
N LEU A 194 8.91 -8.74 0.19
CA LEU A 194 9.49 -8.52 1.52
C LEU A 194 9.04 -7.20 2.15
N ALA A 195 8.97 -6.12 1.36
CA ALA A 195 8.46 -4.82 1.81
C ALA A 195 6.99 -4.89 2.28
N LEU A 196 6.22 -5.82 1.71
CA LEU A 196 4.80 -6.00 1.99
C LEU A 196 4.49 -7.06 3.07
N MET A 197 5.51 -7.76 3.61
CA MET A 197 5.32 -8.76 4.67
C MET A 197 4.78 -8.15 5.97
N ALA A 198 5.32 -7.01 6.42
CA ALA A 198 4.87 -6.37 7.65
C ALA A 198 3.44 -5.80 7.51
N PRO A 199 3.11 -5.07 6.42
CA PRO A 199 1.73 -4.67 6.15
C PRO A 199 0.76 -5.86 6.08
N LEU A 200 1.15 -6.98 5.45
CA LEU A 200 0.32 -8.18 5.40
C LEU A 200 0.06 -8.77 6.79
N ALA A 201 1.11 -8.92 7.61
CA ALA A 201 1.00 -9.44 8.96
C ALA A 201 0.08 -8.57 9.83
N ASN A 202 0.25 -7.24 9.75
CA ASN A 202 -0.60 -6.29 10.46
C ASN A 202 -2.06 -6.36 9.99
N ALA A 203 -2.31 -6.40 8.68
CA ALA A 203 -3.65 -6.52 8.12
C ALA A 203 -4.35 -7.81 8.58
N LEU A 204 -3.65 -8.95 8.58
CA LEU A 204 -4.18 -10.22 9.09
C LEU A 204 -4.46 -10.15 10.60
N SER A 205 -3.56 -9.56 11.38
CA SER A 205 -3.74 -9.38 12.82
C SER A 205 -4.97 -8.54 13.16
N ILE A 206 -5.21 -7.47 12.41
CA ILE A 206 -6.39 -6.60 12.60
C ILE A 206 -7.65 -7.33 12.15
N ALA A 207 -7.63 -7.94 10.96
CA ALA A 207 -8.79 -8.61 10.38
C ALA A 207 -9.28 -9.80 11.22
N LEU A 208 -8.38 -10.50 11.91
CA LEU A 208 -8.69 -11.68 12.73
C LEU A 208 -8.76 -11.36 14.22
N LYS A 209 -8.76 -10.09 14.61
CA LYS A 209 -8.73 -9.66 16.02
C LYS A 209 -9.98 -10.12 16.77
N GLU A 210 -11.15 -9.86 16.22
CA GLU A 210 -12.43 -10.16 16.87
C GLU A 210 -12.83 -11.62 16.65
N ASP A 211 -12.82 -12.43 17.72
CA ASP A 211 -13.11 -13.87 17.68
C ASP A 211 -14.41 -14.17 16.93
N GLY A 212 -15.43 -13.33 17.15
CA GLY A 212 -16.77 -13.50 16.62
C GLY A 212 -16.96 -13.10 15.15
N GLU A 213 -15.93 -12.56 14.49
CA GLU A 213 -15.98 -12.10 13.09
C GLU A 213 -14.90 -12.78 12.21
N ARG A 214 -14.06 -13.65 12.81
CA ARG A 214 -12.93 -14.31 12.13
C ARG A 214 -13.32 -15.08 10.88
N MET A 215 -14.47 -15.76 10.89
CA MET A 215 -14.91 -16.54 9.74
C MET A 215 -15.25 -15.62 8.56
N ALA A 216 -16.00 -14.55 8.81
CA ALA A 216 -16.31 -13.53 7.81
C ALA A 216 -15.04 -12.89 7.23
N ALA A 217 -14.09 -12.52 8.09
CA ALA A 217 -12.80 -11.98 7.66
C ALA A 217 -11.99 -12.99 6.82
N THR A 218 -11.97 -14.27 7.22
CA THR A 218 -11.25 -15.33 6.50
C THR A 218 -11.86 -15.60 5.12
N VAL A 219 -13.19 -15.64 5.02
CA VAL A 219 -13.91 -15.80 3.75
C VAL A 219 -13.66 -14.61 2.83
N THR A 220 -13.73 -13.38 3.36
CA THR A 220 -13.39 -12.15 2.63
C THR A 220 -11.98 -12.27 2.04
N PHE A 221 -11.01 -12.62 2.89
CA PHE A 221 -9.62 -12.78 2.49
C PHE A 221 -9.44 -13.86 1.42
N ALA A 222 -10.01 -15.05 1.61
CA ALA A 222 -9.87 -16.17 0.68
C ALA A 222 -10.45 -15.85 -0.70
N VAL A 223 -11.67 -15.31 -0.76
CA VAL A 223 -12.32 -14.95 -2.02
C VAL A 223 -11.55 -13.85 -2.71
N THR A 224 -11.13 -12.80 -2.00
CA THR A 224 -10.29 -11.75 -2.60
C THR A 224 -8.97 -12.34 -3.10
N ALA A 225 -8.23 -13.08 -2.27
CA ALA A 225 -6.92 -13.66 -2.59
C ALA A 225 -6.93 -14.62 -3.79
N SER A 226 -8.07 -15.26 -4.07
CA SER A 226 -8.22 -16.19 -5.19
C SER A 226 -8.04 -15.55 -6.58
N GLY A 227 -8.20 -14.23 -6.70
CA GLY A 227 -8.23 -13.55 -8.01
C GLY A 227 -9.49 -13.82 -8.83
N LEU A 228 -10.53 -14.41 -8.22
CA LEU A 228 -11.81 -14.72 -8.85
C LEU A 228 -12.41 -13.51 -9.58
N THR A 229 -12.89 -13.73 -10.79
CA THR A 229 -13.69 -12.75 -11.53
C THR A 229 -14.98 -13.44 -11.98
N LEU A 230 -16.13 -12.95 -11.51
CA LEU A 230 -17.45 -13.46 -11.88
C LEU A 230 -18.29 -12.35 -12.48
N PHE A 231 -18.96 -12.63 -13.60
CA PHE A 231 -19.82 -11.66 -14.29
C PHE A 231 -19.10 -10.35 -14.64
N GLY A 232 -17.80 -10.43 -14.95
CA GLY A 232 -16.93 -9.27 -15.21
C GLY A 232 -16.47 -8.52 -13.95
N VAL A 233 -16.96 -8.87 -12.76
CA VAL A 233 -16.66 -8.20 -11.50
C VAL A 233 -15.55 -8.94 -10.76
N GLY A 234 -14.52 -8.20 -10.34
CA GLY A 234 -13.31 -8.75 -9.71
C GLY A 234 -13.47 -9.19 -8.25
N ALA A 235 -12.44 -9.88 -7.75
CA ALA A 235 -12.43 -10.57 -6.45
C ALA A 235 -12.61 -9.66 -5.21
N ALA A 236 -12.30 -8.37 -5.33
CA ALA A 236 -12.46 -7.42 -4.24
C ALA A 236 -13.93 -7.23 -3.86
N PHE A 237 -14.80 -7.07 -4.86
CA PHE A 237 -16.25 -6.98 -4.64
C PHE A 237 -16.81 -8.30 -4.10
N TRP A 238 -16.50 -9.42 -4.75
CA TRP A 238 -17.01 -10.72 -4.31
C TRP A 238 -16.52 -11.11 -2.92
N GLY A 239 -15.29 -10.76 -2.56
CA GLY A 239 -14.79 -10.97 -1.20
C GLY A 239 -15.56 -10.15 -0.18
N LEU A 240 -15.84 -8.88 -0.46
CA LEU A 240 -16.65 -8.04 0.42
C LEU A 240 -18.06 -8.62 0.59
N ILE A 241 -18.73 -9.00 -0.51
CA ILE A 241 -20.08 -9.60 -0.44
C ILE A 241 -20.07 -10.90 0.35
N ALA A 242 -19.13 -11.82 0.07
CA ALA A 242 -19.03 -13.09 0.77
C ALA A 242 -18.78 -12.89 2.27
N GLY A 243 -17.91 -11.95 2.64
CA GLY A 243 -17.66 -11.54 4.01
C GLY A 243 -18.90 -11.02 4.73
N LEU A 244 -19.61 -10.07 4.11
CA LEU A 244 -20.83 -9.48 4.66
C LEU A 244 -21.94 -10.52 4.84
N VAL A 245 -22.10 -11.45 3.90
CA VAL A 245 -23.07 -12.55 4.01
C VAL A 245 -22.74 -13.43 5.21
N VAL A 246 -21.48 -13.84 5.38
CA VAL A 246 -21.07 -14.66 6.53
C VAL A 246 -21.26 -13.91 7.84
N LEU A 247 -20.83 -12.64 7.90
CA LEU A 247 -21.01 -11.80 9.08
C LEU A 247 -22.49 -11.67 9.47
N PHE A 248 -23.37 -11.50 8.48
CA PHE A 248 -24.80 -11.40 8.68
C PHE A 248 -25.39 -12.71 9.24
N LEU A 249 -25.03 -13.86 8.67
CA LEU A 249 -25.48 -15.17 9.14
C LEU A 249 -25.04 -15.46 10.58
N GLU A 250 -23.80 -15.09 10.93
CA GLU A 250 -23.28 -15.26 12.29
C GLU A 250 -23.97 -14.31 13.30
N THR A 251 -24.34 -13.11 12.85
CA THR A 251 -25.10 -12.16 13.67
C THR A 251 -26.52 -12.66 13.94
N LEU A 252 -27.17 -13.29 12.96
CA LEU A 252 -28.49 -13.90 13.14
C LEU A 252 -28.49 -15.04 14.16
N LYS A 253 -27.41 -15.83 14.24
CA LYS A 253 -27.29 -16.93 15.22
C LYS A 253 -27.11 -16.45 16.67
N LYS A 254 -26.55 -15.25 16.86
CA LYS A 254 -26.32 -14.64 18.18
C LYS A 254 -27.57 -13.97 18.75
N ARG A 255 -28.60 -13.73 17.93
CA ARG A 255 -29.92 -13.23 18.35
C ARG A 255 -30.86 -14.40 18.63
#